data_AF-A0A1Y3N0G6-F1
#
_entry.id   AF-A0A1Y3N0G6-F1
#
_cell.length_a   1.000
_cell.length_b   1.000
_cell.length_c   1.000
_cell.angle_alpha   90.00
_cell.angle_beta   90.00
_cell.angle_gamma   90.00
#
_symmetry.space_group_name_H-M   'P 1'
#
loop_
_entity.id
_entity.type
_entity.pdbx_description
1 polymer ?
#
loop_
_entity_poly.entity_id
_entity_poly.type
_entity_poly.pdbx_seq_one_letter_code
_entity_poly.pdbx_strand_id
1 'polypeptide(L)'
;MFSAALKGNDFLHIGITTGCLDVGLKSLYSGVNNSVVCSFLSDTKFSDCYGFTNDELNNILLHFGISIEYKNKIQKKYDGYSCFSEKGIVKNLYNPYSLMWFIDSNKSLKKNFQFKNYWINTGSDIILKSILYNNDFSFEKDFLSLLYGNIIIVNIKESINLDETSFKDKSKENLKLIKNTFSKEYIWTVLLYSGYITLADEEEYKKCIEEMDDQMIKLISDEPEENVNEIELKEYNKITIKKYKNSLINRNCKNDMKYVKVPNNEVLSELTILLTSILDSELKLTKDENIDKFIEGLYDKNIDKINKNLNDYLKKFSSYHLFCKNGVQDNCYQVLLMQLFIFWKIEGLTAEENSGNGRYDFGFPNKNEKNIKEYILIEVKVLKKKGKKSNINFDKECENAIKQIEDKNYAQRHIDNGYNSILKYGIAFHKKTCKVLMKLNNEKIKGPS
;
A
#
# COMPACT_ATOMS: atom_id res chain seq x y z
N MET A 1 -2.84 -23.63 -33.12
CA MET A 1 -3.09 -22.23 -33.49
C MET A 1 -1.78 -21.51 -33.85
N PHE A 2 -0.91 -21.21 -32.89
CA PHE A 2 0.31 -20.40 -33.15
C PHE A 2 1.29 -20.99 -34.18
N SER A 3 1.46 -22.32 -34.23
CA SER A 3 2.29 -22.97 -35.26
C SER A 3 1.80 -22.67 -36.68
N ALA A 4 0.50 -22.83 -36.94
CA ALA A 4 -0.08 -22.59 -38.25
C ALA A 4 -0.13 -21.08 -38.61
N ALA A 5 -0.41 -20.22 -37.63
CA ALA A 5 -0.54 -18.78 -37.86
C ALA A 5 0.80 -18.05 -38.03
N LEU A 6 1.85 -18.50 -37.31
CA LEU A 6 3.15 -17.85 -37.28
C LEU A 6 4.21 -18.61 -38.08
N LYS A 7 4.50 -19.86 -37.68
CA LYS A 7 5.64 -20.62 -38.22
C LYS A 7 5.36 -21.22 -39.60
N GLY A 8 4.14 -21.73 -39.81
CA GLY A 8 3.72 -22.41 -41.04
C GLY A 8 3.02 -21.50 -42.05
N ASN A 9 3.17 -20.18 -41.92
CA ASN A 9 2.51 -19.20 -42.78
C ASN A 9 3.51 -18.51 -43.70
N ASP A 10 3.60 -18.98 -44.95
CA ASP A 10 4.53 -18.47 -45.96
C ASP A 10 4.25 -17.00 -46.38
N PHE A 11 3.08 -16.46 -46.01
CA PHE A 11 2.68 -15.08 -46.31
C PHE A 11 2.94 -14.11 -45.14
N LEU A 12 3.38 -14.60 -43.98
CA LEU A 12 3.59 -13.75 -42.80
C LEU A 12 4.96 -13.06 -42.87
N HIS A 13 4.96 -11.74 -43.04
CA HIS A 13 6.18 -10.93 -42.96
C HIS A 13 6.58 -10.62 -41.51
N ILE A 14 5.64 -10.17 -40.67
CA ILE A 14 5.85 -9.82 -39.25
C ILE A 14 4.60 -10.22 -38.45
N GLY A 15 4.81 -10.81 -37.27
CA GLY A 15 3.76 -11.05 -36.27
C GLY A 15 4.13 -10.43 -34.94
N ILE A 16 3.20 -9.71 -34.31
CA ILE A 16 3.37 -9.13 -32.97
C ILE A 16 2.33 -9.78 -32.05
N THR A 17 2.80 -10.30 -30.92
CA THR A 17 1.95 -10.83 -29.86
C THR A 17 2.13 -9.97 -28.63
N THR A 18 1.04 -9.44 -28.10
CA THR A 18 1.03 -8.62 -26.88
C THR A 18 0.22 -9.30 -25.79
N GLY A 19 0.66 -9.20 -24.55
CA GLY A 19 -0.03 -9.71 -23.38
C GLY A 19 0.64 -9.23 -22.12
N CYS A 20 -0.08 -9.26 -21.00
CA CYS A 20 0.50 -8.92 -19.70
C CYS A 20 1.40 -10.06 -19.17
N LEU A 21 1.03 -11.32 -19.40
CA LEU A 21 1.79 -12.49 -18.99
C LEU A 21 2.41 -13.19 -20.21
N ASP A 22 3.55 -13.85 -19.99
CA ASP A 22 4.17 -14.69 -21.02
C ASP A 22 3.18 -15.78 -21.42
N VAL A 23 2.76 -15.77 -22.69
CA VAL A 23 2.04 -16.90 -23.27
C VAL A 23 3.12 -17.98 -23.37
N GLY A 24 2.94 -19.14 -22.73
CA GLY A 24 3.89 -20.27 -22.66
C GLY A 24 4.30 -20.85 -24.02
N LEU A 25 4.86 -20.01 -24.87
CA LEU A 25 5.41 -20.26 -26.19
C LEU A 25 6.81 -20.85 -26.08
N LYS A 26 7.37 -20.95 -24.87
CA LYS A 26 8.66 -21.59 -24.58
C LYS A 26 8.44 -22.90 -23.83
N SER A 27 8.01 -23.92 -24.56
CA SER A 27 8.14 -25.31 -24.12
C SER A 27 8.93 -26.09 -25.17
N LEU A 28 9.55 -27.21 -24.77
CA LEU A 28 10.28 -28.10 -25.70
C LEU A 28 9.40 -28.58 -26.87
N TYR A 29 8.08 -28.48 -26.74
CA TYR A 29 7.07 -28.86 -27.74
C TYR A 29 6.33 -27.66 -28.34
N SER A 30 6.83 -26.45 -28.13
CA SER A 30 6.16 -25.24 -28.60
C SER A 30 6.15 -25.14 -30.13
N GLY A 31 5.03 -24.67 -30.66
CA GLY A 31 4.85 -24.44 -32.10
C GLY A 31 5.51 -23.16 -32.61
N VAL A 32 6.22 -22.42 -31.76
CA VAL A 32 6.81 -21.11 -32.05
C VAL A 32 8.21 -21.06 -31.45
N ASN A 33 9.23 -20.80 -32.28
CA ASN A 33 10.63 -20.68 -31.86
C ASN A 33 11.18 -19.32 -32.31
N ASN A 34 12.29 -18.87 -31.71
CA ASN A 34 13.02 -17.64 -32.08
C ASN A 34 12.25 -16.32 -31.90
N SER A 35 11.37 -16.23 -30.91
CA SER A 35 10.69 -14.96 -30.60
C SER A 35 11.65 -13.96 -29.94
N VAL A 36 11.59 -12.70 -30.37
CA VAL A 36 12.14 -11.57 -29.61
C VAL A 36 11.12 -11.20 -28.55
N VAL A 37 11.51 -11.22 -27.29
CA VAL A 37 10.66 -10.88 -26.15
C VAL A 37 11.11 -9.54 -25.60
N CYS A 38 10.18 -8.59 -25.52
CA CYS A 38 10.35 -7.29 -24.87
C CYS A 38 9.48 -7.28 -23.62
N SER A 39 10.10 -7.18 -22.44
CA SER A 39 9.40 -7.20 -21.15
C SER A 39 9.85 -6.06 -20.24
N PHE A 40 9.10 -5.78 -19.18
CA PHE A 40 9.50 -4.76 -18.19
C PHE A 40 10.88 -4.99 -17.58
N LEU A 41 11.37 -6.24 -17.55
CA LEU A 41 12.65 -6.62 -16.99
C LEU A 41 13.80 -6.58 -18.00
N SER A 42 13.47 -6.61 -19.29
CA SER A 42 14.40 -6.78 -20.40
C SER A 42 13.74 -6.31 -21.68
N ASP A 43 13.87 -5.02 -21.98
CA ASP A 43 13.46 -4.47 -23.27
C ASP A 43 14.56 -3.58 -23.87
N THR A 44 15.01 -3.96 -25.06
CA THR A 44 16.07 -3.27 -25.80
C THR A 44 15.52 -2.41 -26.95
N LYS A 45 14.20 -2.41 -27.17
CA LYS A 45 13.57 -1.82 -28.35
C LYS A 45 12.44 -0.83 -28.04
N PHE A 46 11.62 -1.09 -27.03
CA PHE A 46 10.38 -0.35 -26.78
C PHE A 46 10.25 0.14 -25.33
N SER A 47 11.37 0.25 -24.61
CA SER A 47 11.38 0.57 -23.19
C SER A 47 10.72 1.90 -22.83
N ASP A 48 10.66 2.85 -23.77
CA ASP A 48 10.04 4.18 -23.66
C ASP A 48 8.65 4.26 -24.29
N CYS A 49 8.14 3.17 -24.87
CA CYS A 49 6.86 3.12 -25.59
C CYS A 49 5.71 2.53 -24.76
N TYR A 50 5.95 2.09 -23.53
CA TYR A 50 4.92 1.47 -22.67
C TYR A 50 3.97 2.49 -22.02
N GLY A 51 4.27 3.78 -22.12
CA GLY A 51 3.45 4.86 -21.60
C GLY A 51 3.91 6.20 -22.16
N PHE A 52 3.25 7.28 -21.77
CA PHE A 52 3.77 8.60 -22.10
C PHE A 52 5.01 8.89 -21.26
N THR A 53 6.01 9.49 -21.86
CA THR A 53 7.19 10.02 -21.18
C THR A 53 6.88 11.33 -20.46
N ASN A 54 7.83 11.80 -19.64
CA ASN A 54 7.69 13.08 -18.96
C ASN A 54 7.60 14.28 -19.93
N ASP A 55 8.27 14.20 -21.07
CA ASP A 55 8.24 15.23 -22.10
C ASP A 55 6.92 15.21 -22.87
N GLU A 56 6.40 14.02 -23.18
CA GLU A 56 5.07 13.87 -23.76
C GLU A 56 3.97 14.35 -22.80
N LEU A 57 4.08 14.08 -21.50
CA LEU A 57 3.17 14.64 -20.50
C LEU A 57 3.22 16.18 -20.54
N ASN A 58 4.40 16.79 -20.55
CA ASN A 58 4.50 18.25 -20.64
C ASN A 58 3.79 18.78 -21.90
N ASN A 59 4.00 18.14 -23.05
CA ASN A 59 3.37 18.52 -24.31
C ASN A 59 1.85 18.38 -24.27
N ILE A 60 1.34 17.29 -23.67
CA ILE A 60 -0.10 17.07 -23.46
C ILE A 60 -0.67 18.18 -22.58
N LEU A 61 -0.07 18.46 -21.42
CA LEU A 61 -0.57 19.49 -20.50
C LEU A 61 -0.58 20.88 -21.15
N LEU A 62 0.48 21.22 -21.89
CA LEU A 62 0.56 22.46 -22.66
C LEU A 62 -0.53 22.54 -23.73
N HIS A 63 -0.74 21.48 -24.51
CA HIS A 63 -1.73 21.43 -25.57
C HIS A 63 -3.16 21.67 -25.04
N PHE A 64 -3.51 21.08 -23.89
CA PHE A 64 -4.82 21.26 -23.27
C PHE A 64 -4.92 22.48 -22.34
N GLY A 65 -3.84 23.26 -22.21
CA GLY A 65 -3.80 24.46 -21.37
C GLY A 65 -3.99 24.16 -19.88
N ILE A 66 -3.44 23.04 -19.40
CA ILE A 66 -3.39 22.65 -17.99
C ILE A 66 -2.11 23.20 -17.37
N SER A 67 -2.22 23.95 -16.27
CA SER A 67 -1.07 24.54 -15.58
C SER A 67 -0.09 23.48 -15.08
N ILE A 68 1.21 23.75 -15.25
CA ILE A 68 2.30 22.88 -14.81
C ILE A 68 2.31 22.63 -13.30
N GLU A 69 1.70 23.52 -12.51
CA GLU A 69 1.54 23.35 -11.06
C GLU A 69 0.77 22.08 -10.68
N TYR A 70 -0.10 21.59 -11.56
CA TYR A 70 -0.84 20.35 -11.35
C TYR A 70 -0.04 19.10 -11.70
N LYS A 71 1.14 19.23 -12.32
CA LYS A 71 1.96 18.09 -12.76
C LYS A 71 2.27 17.14 -11.62
N ASN A 72 2.67 17.65 -10.45
CA ASN A 72 2.95 16.80 -9.29
C ASN A 72 1.73 16.00 -8.80
N LYS A 73 0.52 16.58 -8.91
CA LYS A 73 -0.73 15.88 -8.54
C LYS A 73 -1.10 14.83 -9.59
N ILE A 74 -0.94 15.16 -10.87
CA ILE A 74 -1.14 14.24 -12.00
C ILE A 74 -0.16 13.09 -11.90
N GLN A 75 1.11 13.36 -11.62
CA GLN A 75 2.13 12.33 -11.39
C GLN A 75 1.75 11.43 -10.23
N LYS A 76 1.47 11.96 -9.04
CA LYS A 76 1.04 11.11 -7.92
C LYS A 76 -0.18 10.24 -8.24
N LYS A 77 -1.08 10.69 -9.13
CA LYS A 77 -2.29 9.95 -9.48
C LYS A 77 -2.13 8.96 -10.64
N TYR A 78 -1.39 9.33 -11.68
CA TYR A 78 -1.34 8.68 -12.99
C TYR A 78 0.07 8.45 -13.53
N ASP A 79 1.12 8.77 -12.77
CA ASP A 79 2.47 8.27 -13.06
C ASP A 79 2.43 6.77 -13.21
N GLY A 80 3.35 6.20 -13.94
CA GLY A 80 3.20 4.81 -14.32
C GLY A 80 4.43 4.01 -14.05
N TYR A 81 4.81 3.32 -15.10
CA TYR A 81 5.64 2.15 -15.01
C TYR A 81 7.09 2.52 -15.27
N SER A 82 7.97 1.68 -14.76
CA SER A 82 9.39 1.69 -15.07
C SER A 82 9.72 0.45 -15.88
N CYS A 83 10.58 0.61 -16.88
CA CYS A 83 11.04 -0.48 -17.74
C CYS A 83 12.57 -0.53 -17.71
N PHE A 84 13.13 -1.73 -17.59
CA PHE A 84 14.57 -1.94 -17.65
C PHE A 84 15.03 -2.03 -19.11
N SER A 85 16.01 -1.19 -19.47
CA SER A 85 16.64 -1.16 -20.78
C SER A 85 18.15 -1.41 -20.67
N GLU A 86 18.83 -1.59 -21.82
CA GLU A 86 20.30 -1.69 -21.87
C GLU A 86 21.02 -0.48 -21.26
N LYS A 87 20.36 0.69 -21.25
CA LYS A 87 20.90 1.96 -20.74
C LYS A 87 20.50 2.25 -19.29
N GLY A 88 19.79 1.32 -18.63
CA GLY A 88 19.25 1.49 -17.29
C GLY A 88 17.73 1.54 -17.25
N ILE A 89 17.18 1.95 -16.11
CA ILE A 89 15.72 1.98 -15.90
C ILE A 89 15.14 3.25 -16.51
N VAL A 90 14.25 3.08 -17.50
CA VAL A 90 13.37 4.13 -18.00
C VAL A 90 12.23 4.28 -17.00
N LYS A 91 12.04 5.49 -16.48
CA LYS A 91 11.05 5.81 -15.44
C LYS A 91 9.98 6.76 -15.93
N ASN A 92 8.93 6.89 -15.13
CA ASN A 92 7.84 7.83 -15.32
C ASN A 92 7.10 7.61 -16.66
N LEU A 93 6.80 6.36 -16.99
CA LEU A 93 5.99 6.00 -18.16
C LEU A 93 4.51 6.05 -17.77
N TYR A 94 3.90 7.23 -17.89
CA TYR A 94 2.52 7.49 -17.47
C TYR A 94 1.53 6.61 -18.24
N ASN A 95 0.56 6.02 -17.53
CA ASN A 95 -0.45 5.16 -18.15
C ASN A 95 -1.28 5.96 -19.19
N PRO A 96 -1.25 5.59 -20.49
CA PRO A 96 -1.91 6.39 -21.51
C PRO A 96 -3.43 6.46 -21.33
N TYR A 97 -4.06 5.35 -20.94
CA TYR A 97 -5.50 5.27 -20.76
C TYR A 97 -5.98 6.19 -19.63
N SER A 98 -5.37 6.07 -18.45
CA SER A 98 -5.74 6.89 -17.29
C SER A 98 -5.49 8.38 -17.54
N LEU A 99 -4.35 8.72 -18.15
CA LEU A 99 -4.03 10.12 -18.45
C LEU A 99 -4.99 10.71 -19.49
N MET A 100 -5.29 10.00 -20.57
CA MET A 100 -6.21 10.50 -21.59
C MET A 100 -7.64 10.64 -21.07
N TRP A 101 -8.10 9.74 -20.20
CA TRP A 101 -9.39 9.89 -19.54
C TRP A 101 -9.43 11.06 -18.56
N PHE A 102 -8.34 11.30 -17.83
CA PHE A 102 -8.19 12.50 -17.01
C PHE A 102 -8.32 13.75 -17.90
N ILE A 103 -7.60 13.82 -19.01
CA ILE A 103 -7.69 14.94 -19.95
C ILE A 103 -9.11 15.09 -20.48
N ASP A 104 -9.73 14.02 -20.97
CA ASP A 104 -11.08 14.08 -21.55
C ASP A 104 -12.12 14.61 -20.54
N SER A 105 -12.03 14.14 -19.29
CA SER A 105 -12.91 14.55 -18.18
C SER A 105 -12.70 16.01 -17.77
N ASN A 106 -11.56 16.61 -18.11
CA ASN A 106 -11.10 17.89 -17.57
C ASN A 106 -10.78 18.96 -18.62
N LYS A 107 -10.79 18.64 -19.92
CA LYS A 107 -10.37 19.55 -21.01
C LYS A 107 -11.15 20.88 -21.07
N SER A 108 -12.37 20.90 -20.55
CA SER A 108 -13.20 22.12 -20.45
C SER A 108 -12.94 22.96 -19.20
N LEU A 109 -12.15 22.45 -18.25
CA LEU A 109 -11.82 23.12 -16.99
C LEU A 109 -10.47 23.84 -17.08
N LYS A 110 -10.32 24.93 -16.33
CA LYS A 110 -9.04 25.64 -16.18
C LYS A 110 -8.44 25.52 -14.78
N LYS A 111 -9.25 25.08 -13.81
CA LYS A 111 -8.90 24.85 -12.41
C LYS A 111 -9.86 23.84 -11.80
N ASN A 112 -9.54 23.33 -10.61
CA ASN A 112 -10.34 22.36 -9.88
C ASN A 112 -10.58 21.05 -10.66
N PHE A 113 -9.50 20.51 -11.23
CA PHE A 113 -9.54 19.26 -11.97
C PHE A 113 -10.04 18.09 -11.12
N GLN A 114 -10.84 17.23 -11.72
CA GLN A 114 -11.36 16.01 -11.11
C GLN A 114 -10.36 14.87 -11.34
N PHE A 115 -9.83 14.34 -10.25
CA PHE A 115 -8.97 13.15 -10.26
C PHE A 115 -9.81 11.92 -9.92
N LYS A 116 -9.91 10.98 -10.85
CA LYS A 116 -10.65 9.71 -10.70
C LYS A 116 -9.72 8.51 -10.93
N ASN A 117 -10.22 7.31 -10.60
CA ASN A 117 -9.59 6.05 -10.97
C ASN A 117 -10.21 5.57 -12.28
N TYR A 118 -9.40 5.51 -13.32
CA TYR A 118 -9.68 5.04 -14.67
C TYR A 118 -9.09 3.66 -14.95
N TRP A 119 -8.04 3.23 -14.24
CA TRP A 119 -7.46 1.88 -14.37
C TRP A 119 -8.45 0.75 -14.02
N ILE A 120 -9.49 1.08 -13.25
CA ILE A 120 -10.63 0.21 -12.88
C ILE A 120 -11.21 -0.49 -14.12
N ASN A 121 -11.46 -1.81 -14.02
CA ASN A 121 -12.11 -2.66 -15.02
C ASN A 121 -11.31 -2.93 -16.32
N THR A 122 -10.01 -2.66 -16.35
CA THR A 122 -9.17 -2.98 -17.52
C THR A 122 -8.78 -4.47 -17.64
N GLY A 123 -9.08 -5.29 -16.62
CA GLY A 123 -8.81 -6.73 -16.63
C GLY A 123 -9.62 -7.54 -15.60
N SER A 124 -9.71 -8.86 -15.80
CA SER A 124 -10.34 -9.79 -14.85
C SER A 124 -9.39 -10.10 -13.69
N ASP A 125 -9.73 -9.64 -12.48
CA ASP A 125 -8.93 -9.81 -11.27
C ASP A 125 -9.16 -11.14 -10.55
N ILE A 126 -10.05 -11.99 -11.06
CA ILE A 126 -10.50 -13.24 -10.43
C ILE A 126 -9.32 -14.19 -10.17
N ILE A 127 -8.41 -14.33 -11.13
CA ILE A 127 -7.25 -15.22 -10.99
C ILE A 127 -6.30 -14.69 -9.93
N LEU A 128 -5.97 -13.39 -9.96
CA LEU A 128 -5.09 -12.78 -8.97
C LEU A 128 -5.69 -12.86 -7.57
N LYS A 129 -6.99 -12.61 -7.41
CA LYS A 129 -7.74 -12.83 -6.15
C LYS A 129 -7.51 -14.23 -5.61
N SER A 130 -7.69 -15.25 -6.45
CA SER A 130 -7.50 -16.64 -6.04
C SER A 130 -6.06 -16.95 -5.65
N ILE A 131 -5.07 -16.40 -6.37
CA ILE A 131 -3.65 -16.60 -6.06
C ILE A 131 -3.31 -15.98 -4.70
N LEU A 132 -3.72 -14.74 -4.46
CA LEU A 132 -3.44 -14.04 -3.20
C LEU A 132 -4.15 -14.69 -2.01
N TYR A 133 -5.43 -15.04 -2.18
CA TYR A 133 -6.25 -15.71 -1.17
C TYR A 133 -5.66 -17.05 -0.76
N ASN A 134 -5.41 -17.97 -1.72
CA ASN A 134 -5.00 -19.34 -1.40
C ASN A 134 -3.58 -19.46 -0.82
N ASN A 135 -2.82 -18.36 -0.79
CA ASN A 135 -1.44 -18.32 -0.31
C ASN A 135 -1.25 -17.42 0.92
N ASP A 136 -2.33 -16.97 1.55
CA ASP A 136 -2.31 -16.01 2.69
C ASP A 136 -1.47 -14.75 2.40
N PHE A 137 -1.32 -14.38 1.12
CA PHE A 137 -0.33 -13.39 0.68
C PHE A 137 -0.68 -11.97 1.14
N SER A 138 -1.97 -11.73 1.40
CA SER A 138 -2.50 -10.49 1.96
C SER A 138 -1.88 -10.12 3.32
N PHE A 139 -1.31 -11.11 4.03
CA PHE A 139 -0.66 -10.92 5.33
C PHE A 139 0.87 -11.04 5.24
N GLU A 140 1.45 -11.03 4.03
CA GLU A 140 2.90 -11.02 3.88
C GLU A 140 3.47 -9.63 4.18
N LYS A 141 4.57 -9.59 4.94
CA LYS A 141 5.15 -8.34 5.45
C LYS A 141 5.59 -7.39 4.34
N ASP A 142 6.26 -7.94 3.35
CA ASP A 142 6.71 -7.22 2.16
C ASP A 142 5.52 -6.65 1.39
N PHE A 143 4.44 -7.43 1.29
CA PHE A 143 3.21 -7.01 0.62
C PHE A 143 2.48 -5.89 1.34
N LEU A 144 2.40 -5.92 2.68
CA LEU A 144 1.89 -4.78 3.41
C LEU A 144 2.81 -3.57 3.31
N SER A 145 4.13 -3.76 3.34
CA SER A 145 5.10 -2.66 3.20
C SER A 145 4.91 -1.88 1.89
N LEU A 146 4.59 -2.58 0.80
CA LEU A 146 4.19 -1.94 -0.46
C LEU A 146 2.93 -1.07 -0.34
N LEU A 147 1.92 -1.51 0.43
CA LEU A 147 0.70 -0.73 0.66
C LEU A 147 0.96 0.56 1.45
N TYR A 148 2.01 0.58 2.28
CA TYR A 148 2.51 1.79 2.95
C TYR A 148 3.27 2.73 1.99
N GLY A 149 3.40 2.37 0.71
CA GLY A 149 4.14 3.15 -0.27
C GLY A 149 5.66 2.96 -0.20
N ASN A 150 6.14 1.95 0.53
CA ASN A 150 7.57 1.66 0.59
C ASN A 150 8.05 0.88 -0.63
N ILE A 151 9.35 0.98 -0.89
CA ILE A 151 10.04 0.19 -1.90
C ILE A 151 10.60 -1.05 -1.21
N ILE A 152 10.32 -2.22 -1.77
CA ILE A 152 10.78 -3.51 -1.24
C ILE A 152 11.70 -4.21 -2.23
N ILE A 153 12.43 -5.22 -1.75
CA ILE A 153 13.28 -6.06 -2.59
C ILE A 153 12.66 -7.46 -2.67
N VAL A 154 12.30 -7.90 -3.87
CA VAL A 154 11.67 -9.21 -4.10
C VAL A 154 12.33 -9.96 -5.25
N ASN A 155 12.20 -11.29 -5.26
CA ASN A 155 12.65 -12.11 -6.38
C ASN A 155 11.57 -12.11 -7.48
N ILE A 156 11.95 -11.73 -8.70
CA ILE A 156 11.08 -11.69 -9.87
C ILE A 156 11.64 -12.62 -10.94
N LYS A 157 10.77 -13.46 -11.51
CA LYS A 157 11.14 -14.34 -12.62
C LYS A 157 11.03 -13.59 -13.95
N GLU A 158 11.98 -13.82 -14.85
CA GLU A 158 11.91 -13.26 -16.21
C GLU A 158 10.69 -13.78 -16.99
N SER A 159 10.31 -15.04 -16.79
CA SER A 159 9.15 -15.66 -17.41
C SER A 159 8.32 -16.48 -16.42
N ILE A 160 7.02 -16.57 -16.71
CA ILE A 160 6.08 -17.42 -16.00
C ILE A 160 5.50 -18.43 -16.99
N ASN A 161 5.63 -19.73 -16.68
CA ASN A 161 4.85 -20.76 -17.37
C ASN A 161 3.56 -21.02 -16.58
N LEU A 162 2.45 -20.53 -17.11
CA LEU A 162 1.12 -20.92 -16.70
C LEU A 162 0.82 -22.28 -17.35
N ASP A 163 1.19 -23.39 -16.73
CA ASP A 163 0.74 -24.69 -17.21
C ASP A 163 -0.80 -24.71 -17.18
N GLU A 164 -1.46 -24.95 -18.33
CA GLU A 164 -2.93 -24.95 -18.44
C GLU A 164 -3.61 -25.90 -17.44
N THR A 165 -2.87 -26.89 -16.92
CA THR A 165 -3.30 -27.82 -15.86
C THR A 165 -3.58 -27.14 -14.53
N SER A 166 -2.96 -25.99 -14.24
CA SER A 166 -3.10 -25.25 -12.99
C SER A 166 -4.41 -24.45 -12.86
N PHE A 167 -5.15 -24.26 -13.97
CA PHE A 167 -6.42 -23.51 -14.02
C PHE A 167 -7.58 -24.32 -14.64
N LYS A 168 -7.51 -25.66 -14.59
CA LYS A 168 -8.44 -26.55 -15.32
C LYS A 168 -9.92 -26.46 -14.93
N ASP A 169 -10.27 -25.88 -13.79
CA ASP A 169 -11.67 -25.83 -13.34
C ASP A 169 -12.29 -24.44 -13.60
N LYS A 170 -12.81 -24.25 -14.83
CA LYS A 170 -13.44 -23.00 -15.30
C LYS A 170 -14.94 -22.90 -14.95
N SER A 171 -15.48 -23.75 -14.09
CA SER A 171 -16.85 -23.60 -13.60
C SER A 171 -16.90 -22.49 -12.55
N LYS A 172 -17.85 -21.55 -12.70
CA LYS A 172 -18.00 -20.38 -11.81
C LYS A 172 -18.21 -20.75 -10.33
N GLU A 173 -18.55 -22.00 -10.02
CA GLU A 173 -18.77 -22.50 -8.65
C GLU A 173 -17.50 -23.04 -7.97
N ASN A 174 -16.41 -23.34 -8.70
CA ASN A 174 -15.20 -23.97 -8.17
C ASN A 174 -13.98 -23.04 -8.04
N LEU A 175 -14.13 -21.72 -8.03
CA LEU A 175 -13.02 -20.80 -7.74
C LEU A 175 -12.42 -20.95 -6.33
N LYS A 176 -13.11 -21.67 -5.43
CA LYS A 176 -12.56 -22.15 -4.14
C LYS A 176 -11.52 -23.29 -4.28
N LEU A 177 -11.26 -23.80 -5.49
CA LEU A 177 -10.48 -25.03 -5.72
C LEU A 177 -9.16 -24.85 -6.47
N ILE A 178 -8.64 -23.63 -6.67
CA ILE A 178 -7.21 -23.49 -7.00
C ILE A 178 -6.40 -23.69 -5.70
N LYS A 179 -6.37 -24.93 -5.19
CA LYS A 179 -5.53 -25.35 -4.06
C LYS A 179 -4.05 -25.52 -4.49
N ASN A 180 -3.57 -24.66 -5.37
CA ASN A 180 -2.16 -24.64 -5.74
C ASN A 180 -1.47 -23.58 -4.90
N THR A 181 -0.52 -24.03 -4.07
CA THR A 181 0.40 -23.12 -3.39
C THR A 181 1.40 -22.63 -4.43
N PHE A 182 1.41 -21.32 -4.68
CA PHE A 182 2.37 -20.67 -5.57
C PHE A 182 3.57 -20.18 -4.75
N SER A 183 4.76 -20.20 -5.33
CA SER A 183 5.93 -19.60 -4.66
C SER A 183 5.74 -18.08 -4.56
N LYS A 184 6.31 -17.44 -3.52
CA LYS A 184 6.23 -15.97 -3.37
C LYS A 184 6.73 -15.24 -4.61
N GLU A 185 7.82 -15.73 -5.20
CA GLU A 185 8.42 -15.19 -6.44
C GLU A 185 7.42 -15.20 -7.60
N TYR A 186 6.63 -16.27 -7.73
CA TYR A 186 5.60 -16.36 -8.75
C TYR A 186 4.54 -15.26 -8.55
N ILE A 187 4.07 -15.08 -7.32
CA ILE A 187 3.05 -14.08 -6.99
C ILE A 187 3.56 -12.67 -7.28
N TRP A 188 4.80 -12.36 -6.89
CA TRP A 188 5.44 -11.08 -7.21
C TRP A 188 5.58 -10.85 -8.71
N THR A 189 5.95 -11.88 -9.45
CA THR A 189 6.09 -11.80 -10.91
C THR A 189 4.73 -11.55 -11.57
N VAL A 190 3.65 -12.21 -11.11
CA VAL A 190 2.28 -11.93 -11.58
C VAL A 190 1.88 -10.50 -11.26
N LEU A 191 2.12 -10.00 -10.04
CA LEU A 191 1.80 -8.61 -9.65
C LEU A 191 2.52 -7.58 -10.53
N LEU A 192 3.79 -7.83 -10.90
CA LEU A 192 4.56 -6.94 -11.79
C LEU A 192 3.94 -6.91 -13.19
N TYR A 193 3.76 -8.09 -13.79
CA TYR A 193 3.26 -8.22 -15.16
C TYR A 193 1.80 -7.80 -15.32
N SER A 194 0.98 -7.93 -14.27
CA SER A 194 -0.39 -7.41 -14.24
C SER A 194 -0.47 -5.92 -13.92
N GLY A 195 0.66 -5.27 -13.64
CA GLY A 195 0.74 -3.82 -13.47
C GLY A 195 0.34 -3.30 -12.09
N TYR A 196 0.23 -4.17 -11.07
CA TYR A 196 -0.03 -3.75 -9.68
C TYR A 196 1.23 -3.22 -8.97
N ILE A 197 2.41 -3.65 -9.42
CA ILE A 197 3.70 -3.13 -8.98
C ILE A 197 4.56 -2.74 -10.19
N THR A 198 5.59 -1.94 -9.97
CA THR A 198 6.57 -1.56 -10.98
C THR A 198 7.98 -1.52 -10.40
N LEU A 199 8.98 -1.44 -11.28
CA LEU A 199 10.38 -1.37 -10.89
C LEU A 199 10.73 -0.01 -10.29
N ALA A 200 11.62 -0.04 -9.30
CA ALA A 200 12.34 1.11 -8.78
C ALA A 200 13.85 0.89 -8.96
N ASP A 201 14.65 1.93 -8.77
CA ASP A 201 16.10 1.78 -8.69
C ASP A 201 16.63 1.86 -7.25
N GLU A 202 17.94 1.64 -7.13
CA GLU A 202 18.62 1.63 -5.84
C GLU A 202 18.61 3.00 -5.16
N GLU A 203 18.66 4.10 -5.93
CA GLU A 203 18.61 5.46 -5.38
C GLU A 203 17.24 5.75 -4.75
N GLU A 204 16.16 5.40 -5.45
CA GLU A 204 14.80 5.51 -4.92
C GLU A 204 14.63 4.65 -3.67
N TYR A 205 15.12 3.41 -3.71
CA TYR A 205 15.05 2.50 -2.55
C TYR A 205 15.78 3.08 -1.35
N LYS A 206 17.04 3.52 -1.50
CA LYS A 206 17.82 4.11 -0.39
C LYS A 206 17.13 5.33 0.19
N LYS A 207 16.64 6.23 -0.66
CA LYS A 207 15.87 7.39 -0.23
C LYS A 207 14.60 6.99 0.53
N CYS A 208 13.89 5.98 0.06
CA CYS A 208 12.72 5.41 0.73
C CYS A 208 13.09 4.87 2.12
N ILE A 209 14.20 4.15 2.27
CA ILE A 209 14.65 3.63 3.58
C ILE A 209 15.08 4.75 4.53
N GLU A 210 15.77 5.77 4.03
CA GLU A 210 16.18 6.94 4.82
C GLU A 210 14.96 7.68 5.38
N GLU A 211 13.97 7.88 4.52
CA GLU A 211 12.69 8.51 4.85
C GLU A 211 11.72 7.59 5.59
N MET A 212 11.98 6.28 5.68
CA MET A 212 11.09 5.31 6.35
C MET A 212 11.08 5.55 7.86
N ASP A 213 9.89 5.52 8.47
CA ASP A 213 9.75 5.76 9.90
C ASP A 213 10.32 4.61 10.75
N ASP A 214 10.79 4.98 11.94
CA ASP A 214 11.36 4.10 12.95
C ASP A 214 10.40 2.96 13.34
N GLN A 215 9.09 3.21 13.36
CA GLN A 215 8.06 2.20 13.68
C GLN A 215 7.84 1.22 12.54
N MET A 216 7.84 1.69 11.29
CA MET A 216 7.78 0.80 10.13
C MET A 216 9.01 -0.11 10.09
N ILE A 217 10.19 0.43 10.43
CA ILE A 217 11.42 -0.36 10.55
C ILE A 217 11.31 -1.44 11.61
N LYS A 218 10.75 -1.12 12.77
CA LYS A 218 10.48 -2.14 13.79
C LYS A 218 9.51 -3.20 13.30
N LEU A 219 8.53 -2.84 12.46
CA LEU A 219 7.59 -3.80 11.88
C LEU A 219 8.33 -4.75 10.95
N ILE A 220 9.24 -4.21 10.14
CA ILE A 220 9.99 -5.00 9.18
C ILE A 220 11.28 -5.63 9.70
N SER A 221 11.76 -5.31 10.90
CA SER A 221 13.07 -5.78 11.37
C SER A 221 13.09 -7.20 11.93
N ASP A 222 11.94 -7.80 12.22
CA ASP A 222 11.82 -9.09 12.92
C ASP A 222 12.59 -9.19 14.25
N GLU A 223 13.16 -8.09 14.75
CA GLU A 223 13.96 -8.09 15.96
C GLU A 223 13.07 -7.91 17.21
N PRO A 224 13.20 -8.78 18.22
CA PRO A 224 12.53 -8.60 19.50
C PRO A 224 13.11 -7.39 20.23
N GLU A 225 12.27 -6.46 20.69
CA GLU A 225 12.75 -5.36 21.54
C GLU A 225 13.27 -5.90 22.90
N GLU A 226 14.49 -5.52 23.29
CA GLU A 226 15.09 -5.88 24.58
C GLU A 226 14.36 -5.22 25.78
N ASN A 227 14.32 -5.91 26.92
CA ASN A 227 13.74 -5.39 28.17
C ASN A 227 14.70 -4.40 28.85
N VAL A 228 14.70 -3.15 28.41
CA VAL A 228 15.53 -2.07 29.00
C VAL A 228 14.67 -0.92 29.57
N ASN A 229 15.28 -0.06 30.38
CA ASN A 229 14.65 1.09 31.03
C ASN A 229 14.22 2.14 30.00
N GLU A 230 13.22 2.99 30.26
CA GLU A 230 12.56 3.83 29.25
C GLU A 230 13.49 4.80 28.48
N ILE A 231 14.57 5.27 29.10
CA ILE A 231 15.59 6.15 28.49
C ILE A 231 16.57 5.33 27.64
N GLU A 232 17.09 4.24 28.19
CA GLU A 232 17.99 3.32 27.50
C GLU A 232 17.30 2.62 26.32
N LEU A 233 16.00 2.34 26.42
CA LEU A 233 15.19 1.77 25.35
C LEU A 233 15.02 2.75 24.18
N LYS A 234 14.97 4.07 24.43
CA LYS A 234 14.90 5.09 23.38
C LYS A 234 16.22 5.21 22.63
N GLU A 235 17.35 5.21 23.34
CA GLU A 235 18.68 5.21 22.71
C GLU A 235 18.97 3.88 21.99
N TYR A 236 18.66 2.74 22.63
CA TYR A 236 18.77 1.41 22.03
C TYR A 236 17.95 1.31 20.75
N ASN A 237 16.66 1.69 20.79
CA ASN A 237 15.81 1.67 19.60
C ASN A 237 16.37 2.56 18.48
N LYS A 238 16.87 3.76 18.80
CA LYS A 238 17.48 4.66 17.82
C LYS A 238 18.74 4.05 17.19
N ILE A 239 19.56 3.36 17.98
CA ILE A 239 20.77 2.67 17.49
C ILE A 239 20.38 1.45 16.64
N THR A 240 19.46 0.62 17.12
CA THR A 240 18.98 -0.61 16.45
C THR A 240 18.28 -0.29 15.14
N ILE A 241 17.39 0.70 15.13
CA ILE A 241 16.73 1.18 13.92
C ILE A 241 17.76 1.73 12.94
N LYS A 242 18.72 2.54 13.39
CA LYS A 242 19.78 3.05 12.52
C LYS A 242 20.66 1.91 11.96
N LYS A 243 20.97 0.91 12.77
CA LYS A 243 21.72 -0.30 12.35
C LYS A 243 20.92 -1.10 11.32
N TYR A 244 19.61 -1.22 11.50
CA TYR A 244 18.73 -1.91 10.56
C TYR A 244 18.50 -1.11 9.26
N LYS A 245 18.33 0.22 9.31
CA LYS A 245 18.36 1.09 8.11
C LYS A 245 19.64 0.87 7.33
N ASN A 246 20.78 0.91 8.03
CA ASN A 246 22.08 0.69 7.41
C ASN A 246 22.19 -0.73 6.82
N SER A 247 21.65 -1.77 7.48
CA SER A 247 21.67 -3.13 6.93
C SER A 247 20.80 -3.26 5.68
N LEU A 248 19.66 -2.57 5.63
CA LEU A 248 18.80 -2.50 4.45
C LEU A 248 19.43 -1.73 3.30
N ILE A 249 20.04 -0.58 3.58
CA ILE A 249 20.74 0.26 2.59
C ILE A 249 21.94 -0.49 2.00
N ASN A 250 22.66 -1.24 2.82
CA ASN A 250 23.82 -2.04 2.41
C ASN A 250 23.43 -3.42 1.85
N ARG A 251 22.14 -3.72 1.69
CA ARG A 251 21.66 -4.99 1.17
C ARG A 251 21.85 -5.01 -0.35
N ASN A 252 22.89 -5.69 -0.81
CA ASN A 252 23.13 -5.86 -2.24
C ASN A 252 21.99 -6.66 -2.89
N CYS A 253 21.42 -6.08 -3.94
CA CYS A 253 20.47 -6.78 -4.80
C CYS A 253 21.24 -7.87 -5.57
N LYS A 254 20.91 -9.15 -5.34
CA LYS A 254 21.41 -10.27 -6.17
C LYS A 254 20.74 -10.19 -7.55
N ASN A 255 21.33 -10.83 -8.57
CA ASN A 255 20.88 -10.71 -9.97
C ASN A 255 19.36 -10.88 -10.19
N ASP A 256 18.72 -11.82 -9.49
CA ASP A 256 17.28 -12.13 -9.65
C ASP A 256 16.35 -11.26 -8.78
N MET A 257 16.91 -10.48 -7.86
CA MET A 257 16.15 -9.58 -6.99
C MET A 257 15.94 -8.23 -7.68
N LYS A 258 14.76 -7.63 -7.47
CA LYS A 258 14.42 -6.31 -8.00
C LYS A 258 13.83 -5.43 -6.91
N TYR A 259 14.12 -4.13 -6.98
CA TYR A 259 13.42 -3.11 -6.21
C TYR A 259 12.05 -2.88 -6.85
N VAL A 260 10.98 -2.96 -6.07
CA VAL A 260 9.61 -2.78 -6.56
C VAL A 260 8.79 -1.86 -5.67
N LYS A 261 7.85 -1.16 -6.29
CA LYS A 261 6.92 -0.24 -5.63
C LYS A 261 5.54 -0.28 -6.27
N VAL A 262 4.53 0.27 -5.60
CA VAL A 262 3.23 0.54 -6.25
C VAL A 262 3.39 1.72 -7.21
N PRO A 263 2.88 1.66 -8.47
CA PRO A 263 3.17 2.67 -9.49
C PRO A 263 2.65 4.07 -9.13
N ASN A 264 1.41 4.15 -8.64
CA ASN A 264 0.71 5.41 -8.38
C ASN A 264 -0.48 5.21 -7.43
N ASN A 265 -1.14 6.30 -7.05
CA ASN A 265 -2.29 6.27 -6.14
C ASN A 265 -3.55 5.60 -6.73
N GLU A 266 -3.71 5.59 -8.05
CA GLU A 266 -4.81 4.89 -8.71
C GLU A 266 -4.64 3.37 -8.57
N VAL A 267 -3.49 2.82 -8.93
CA VAL A 267 -3.16 1.39 -8.79
C VAL A 267 -3.16 0.97 -7.32
N LEU A 268 -2.68 1.84 -6.42
CA LEU A 268 -2.78 1.58 -4.97
C LEU A 268 -4.24 1.40 -4.53
N SER A 269 -5.14 2.26 -5.00
CA SER A 269 -6.58 2.15 -4.69
C SER A 269 -7.15 0.82 -5.17
N GLU A 270 -6.75 0.35 -6.34
CA GLU A 270 -7.20 -0.92 -6.91
C GLU A 270 -6.64 -2.13 -6.17
N LEU A 271 -5.34 -2.09 -5.83
CA LEU A 271 -4.72 -3.11 -5.00
C LEU A 271 -5.40 -3.20 -3.62
N THR A 272 -5.77 -2.06 -3.06
CA THR A 272 -6.58 -1.94 -1.85
C THR A 272 -7.97 -2.57 -2.00
N ILE A 273 -8.70 -2.31 -3.09
CA ILE A 273 -10.02 -2.90 -3.34
C ILE A 273 -9.91 -4.42 -3.49
N LEU A 274 -8.90 -4.88 -4.22
CA LEU A 274 -8.57 -6.28 -4.39
C LEU A 274 -8.42 -6.97 -3.03
N LEU A 275 -7.61 -6.39 -2.14
CA LEU A 275 -7.39 -6.93 -0.79
C LEU A 275 -8.65 -6.92 0.08
N THR A 276 -9.41 -5.83 0.02
CA THR A 276 -10.68 -5.72 0.73
C THR A 276 -11.59 -6.89 0.34
N SER A 277 -11.69 -7.19 -0.95
CA SER A 277 -12.55 -8.27 -1.44
C SER A 277 -12.08 -9.67 -1.02
N ILE A 278 -10.76 -9.89 -0.94
CA ILE A 278 -10.17 -11.15 -0.47
C ILE A 278 -10.52 -11.34 1.00
N LEU A 279 -10.27 -10.32 1.83
CA LEU A 279 -10.48 -10.37 3.26
C LEU A 279 -11.96 -10.43 3.64
N ASP A 280 -12.85 -9.80 2.86
CA ASP A 280 -14.29 -9.94 3.04
C ASP A 280 -14.77 -11.38 2.90
N SER A 281 -14.19 -12.10 1.94
CA SER A 281 -14.53 -13.50 1.71
C SER A 281 -14.04 -14.43 2.84
N GLU A 282 -12.93 -14.08 3.51
CA GLU A 282 -12.38 -14.83 4.64
C GLU A 282 -13.03 -14.46 5.98
N LEU A 283 -13.28 -13.18 6.19
CA LEU A 283 -13.42 -12.60 7.53
C LEU A 283 -14.72 -11.80 7.71
N LYS A 284 -15.47 -11.54 6.64
CA LYS A 284 -16.67 -10.67 6.62
C LYS A 284 -16.39 -9.27 7.19
N LEU A 285 -15.17 -8.76 7.02
CA LEU A 285 -14.73 -7.53 7.66
C LEU A 285 -15.55 -6.32 7.22
N THR A 286 -15.86 -6.08 5.95
CA THR A 286 -16.58 -4.87 5.50
C THR A 286 -18.03 -4.72 5.99
N LYS A 287 -18.52 -5.62 6.84
CA LYS A 287 -19.83 -5.51 7.49
C LYS A 287 -19.77 -5.84 8.99
N ASP A 288 -18.69 -5.44 9.66
CA ASP A 288 -18.62 -5.54 11.12
C ASP A 288 -19.24 -4.28 11.77
N GLU A 289 -20.40 -4.48 12.39
CA GLU A 289 -21.16 -3.42 13.09
C GLU A 289 -20.33 -2.72 14.18
N ASN A 290 -19.34 -3.40 14.79
CA ASN A 290 -18.46 -2.74 15.74
C ASN A 290 -17.54 -1.74 15.01
N ILE A 291 -16.98 -2.10 13.87
CA ILE A 291 -16.11 -1.17 13.16
C ILE A 291 -16.92 -0.01 12.55
N ASP A 292 -18.11 -0.27 12.02
CA ASP A 292 -19.04 0.79 11.61
C ASP A 292 -19.21 1.81 12.74
N LYS A 293 -19.55 1.33 13.94
CA LYS A 293 -19.74 2.18 15.12
C LYS A 293 -18.44 2.82 15.62
N PHE A 294 -17.29 2.17 15.46
CA PHE A 294 -15.99 2.75 15.80
C PHE A 294 -15.68 3.94 14.90
N ILE A 295 -15.83 3.79 13.58
CA ILE A 295 -15.63 4.85 12.59
C ILE A 295 -16.61 6.00 12.80
N GLU A 296 -17.91 5.69 12.96
CA GLU A 296 -18.92 6.71 13.31
C GLU A 296 -18.55 7.44 14.60
N GLY A 297 -18.05 6.71 15.61
CA GLY A 297 -17.60 7.29 16.87
C GLY A 297 -16.46 8.30 16.71
N LEU A 298 -15.52 8.04 15.80
CA LEU A 298 -14.43 8.98 15.46
C LEU A 298 -14.97 10.26 14.84
N TYR A 299 -15.97 10.19 13.95
CA TYR A 299 -16.57 11.37 13.35
C TYR A 299 -17.46 12.16 14.32
N ASP A 300 -18.24 11.45 15.16
CA ASP A 300 -19.20 12.04 16.11
C ASP A 300 -18.57 12.44 17.45
N LYS A 301 -17.24 12.29 17.62
CA LYS A 301 -16.51 12.60 18.86
C LYS A 301 -16.99 11.79 20.07
N ASN A 302 -17.59 10.62 19.85
CA ASN A 302 -18.18 9.79 20.91
C ASN A 302 -17.17 8.75 21.45
N ILE A 303 -16.48 9.11 22.53
CA ILE A 303 -15.38 8.30 23.09
C ILE A 303 -15.84 6.96 23.64
N ASP A 304 -17.02 6.87 24.26
CA ASP A 304 -17.57 5.61 24.76
C ASP A 304 -17.85 4.65 23.60
N LYS A 305 -18.45 5.16 22.52
CA LYS A 305 -18.70 4.40 21.29
C LYS A 305 -17.39 3.93 20.66
N ILE A 306 -16.37 4.79 20.58
CA ILE A 306 -15.05 4.41 20.07
C ILE A 306 -14.45 3.27 20.92
N ASN A 307 -14.34 3.47 22.23
CA ASN A 307 -13.69 2.53 23.14
C ASN A 307 -14.42 1.18 23.17
N LYS A 308 -15.74 1.19 23.31
CA LYS A 308 -16.56 -0.03 23.36
C LYS A 308 -16.35 -0.86 22.10
N ASN A 309 -16.57 -0.27 20.94
CA ASN A 309 -16.65 -1.04 19.71
C ASN A 309 -15.27 -1.51 19.23
N LEU A 310 -14.22 -0.71 19.36
CA LEU A 310 -12.86 -1.18 19.03
C LEU A 310 -12.43 -2.33 19.95
N ASN A 311 -12.73 -2.26 21.26
CA ASN A 311 -12.45 -3.36 22.17
C ASN A 311 -13.28 -4.62 21.84
N ASP A 312 -14.56 -4.48 21.54
CA ASP A 312 -15.42 -5.62 21.19
C ASP A 312 -14.99 -6.28 19.87
N TYR A 313 -14.49 -5.49 18.92
CA TYR A 313 -13.86 -6.01 17.72
C TYR A 313 -12.57 -6.78 18.03
N LEU A 314 -11.64 -6.20 18.81
CA LEU A 314 -10.37 -6.85 19.18
C LEU A 314 -10.56 -8.19 19.92
N LYS A 315 -11.64 -8.35 20.69
CA LYS A 315 -11.99 -9.63 21.35
C LYS A 315 -12.34 -10.73 20.35
N LYS A 316 -13.12 -10.39 19.32
CA LYS A 316 -13.54 -11.30 18.24
C LYS A 316 -12.39 -11.60 17.27
N PHE A 317 -11.44 -10.68 17.18
CA PHE A 317 -10.32 -10.76 16.26
C PHE A 317 -9.42 -11.98 16.55
N SER A 318 -9.17 -12.78 15.52
CA SER A 318 -8.33 -13.99 15.61
C SER A 318 -6.84 -13.62 15.61
N SER A 319 -6.01 -14.48 16.20
CA SER A 319 -4.55 -14.36 16.19
C SER A 319 -3.90 -14.50 14.80
N TYR A 320 -4.67 -14.75 13.73
CA TYR A 320 -4.15 -14.77 12.35
C TYR A 320 -3.90 -13.38 11.78
N HIS A 321 -4.59 -12.35 12.27
CA HIS A 321 -4.56 -11.00 11.70
C HIS A 321 -3.52 -10.06 12.34
N LEU A 322 -3.16 -10.34 13.59
CA LEU A 322 -1.94 -9.82 14.17
C LEU A 322 -0.87 -10.76 13.62
N PHE A 323 0.13 -10.29 12.89
CA PHE A 323 1.26 -11.09 12.42
C PHE A 323 1.80 -12.00 13.53
N CYS A 324 1.30 -13.23 13.64
CA CYS A 324 1.56 -14.06 14.81
C CYS A 324 1.62 -15.53 14.38
N LYS A 325 2.56 -15.84 13.49
CA LYS A 325 3.17 -17.17 13.52
C LYS A 325 4.32 -17.26 14.53
N ASN A 326 4.96 -16.15 14.93
CA ASN A 326 6.19 -16.20 15.74
C ASN A 326 6.24 -15.28 16.99
N GLY A 327 5.10 -14.99 17.62
CA GLY A 327 5.07 -14.23 18.87
C GLY A 327 5.22 -12.72 18.68
N VAL A 328 4.18 -12.01 19.14
CA VAL A 328 4.06 -10.56 19.39
C VAL A 328 5.16 -9.68 18.77
N GLN A 329 4.86 -9.07 17.62
CA GLN A 329 5.51 -7.81 17.22
C GLN A 329 4.52 -6.67 17.41
N ASP A 330 4.97 -5.63 18.11
CA ASP A 330 4.14 -4.53 18.61
C ASP A 330 3.51 -3.66 17.51
N ASN A 331 3.90 -3.84 16.26
CA ASN A 331 3.48 -2.96 15.15
C ASN A 331 2.26 -3.49 14.37
N CYS A 332 1.60 -4.55 14.86
CA CYS A 332 0.41 -5.10 14.22
C CYS A 332 -0.84 -4.20 14.34
N TYR A 333 -0.90 -3.30 15.33
CA TYR A 333 -2.11 -2.49 15.57
C TYR A 333 -2.26 -1.32 14.61
N GLN A 334 -1.16 -0.75 14.11
CA GLN A 334 -1.22 0.28 13.07
C GLN A 334 -1.62 -0.34 11.74
N VAL A 335 -1.05 -1.49 11.39
CA VAL A 335 -1.53 -2.29 10.26
C VAL A 335 -3.01 -2.58 10.38
N LEU A 336 -3.47 -3.00 11.56
CA LEU A 336 -4.87 -3.23 11.81
C LEU A 336 -5.71 -1.96 11.55
N LEU A 337 -5.37 -0.84 12.18
CA LEU A 337 -6.12 0.41 12.01
C LEU A 337 -6.10 0.89 10.56
N MET A 338 -4.96 0.79 9.88
CA MET A 338 -4.86 1.10 8.46
C MET A 338 -5.78 0.24 7.63
N GLN A 339 -5.77 -1.08 7.85
CA GLN A 339 -6.68 -2.02 7.20
C GLN A 339 -8.14 -1.62 7.44
N LEU A 340 -8.51 -1.31 8.68
CA LEU A 340 -9.87 -0.85 9.02
C LEU A 340 -10.22 0.44 8.27
N PHE A 341 -9.37 1.47 8.28
CA PHE A 341 -9.66 2.73 7.59
C PHE A 341 -9.73 2.57 6.07
N ILE A 342 -8.88 1.71 5.52
CA ILE A 342 -8.90 1.37 4.10
C ILE A 342 -10.19 0.65 3.73
N PHE A 343 -10.58 -0.39 4.47
CA PHE A 343 -11.77 -1.19 4.17
C PHE A 343 -13.07 -0.41 4.36
N TRP A 344 -13.09 0.54 5.30
CA TRP A 344 -14.19 1.48 5.48
C TRP A 344 -14.11 2.71 4.58
N LYS A 345 -13.19 2.71 3.60
CA LYS A 345 -13.07 3.72 2.55
C LYS A 345 -13.05 5.15 3.13
N ILE A 346 -12.24 5.35 4.16
CA ILE A 346 -12.05 6.68 4.76
C ILE A 346 -11.46 7.62 3.71
N GLU A 347 -12.28 8.55 3.24
CA GLU A 347 -11.88 9.50 2.20
C GLU A 347 -10.89 10.53 2.73
N GLY A 348 -9.81 10.77 1.99
CA GLY A 348 -8.75 11.66 2.43
C GLY A 348 -7.90 11.08 3.56
N LEU A 349 -7.95 9.75 3.76
CA LEU A 349 -7.01 9.03 4.61
C LEU A 349 -5.58 9.32 4.20
N THR A 350 -4.82 9.74 5.18
CA THR A 350 -3.38 9.91 5.13
C THR A 350 -2.82 9.03 6.24
N ALA A 351 -1.79 8.27 5.92
CA ALA A 351 -1.06 7.45 6.87
C ALA A 351 0.42 7.80 6.74
N GLU A 352 1.11 7.89 7.87
CA GLU A 352 2.55 8.19 7.91
C GLU A 352 2.94 9.49 7.18
N GLU A 353 2.07 10.51 7.21
CA GLU A 353 2.27 11.73 6.43
C GLU A 353 3.15 12.75 7.18
N ASN A 354 4.12 13.34 6.45
CA ASN A 354 4.98 14.41 6.96
C ASN A 354 4.15 15.66 7.28
N SER A 355 4.22 16.12 8.53
CA SER A 355 3.66 17.38 9.00
C SER A 355 4.41 17.90 10.23
N GLY A 356 4.60 19.22 10.31
CA GLY A 356 5.36 19.84 11.39
C GLY A 356 6.78 19.26 11.48
N ASN A 357 7.13 18.77 12.67
CA ASN A 357 8.46 18.24 13.01
C ASN A 357 8.52 16.70 13.05
N GLY A 358 7.62 16.02 12.33
CA GLY A 358 7.63 14.57 12.21
C GLY A 358 6.52 14.02 11.31
N ARG A 359 6.09 12.79 11.62
CA ARG A 359 5.03 12.07 10.93
C ARG A 359 4.03 11.56 11.96
N TYR A 360 2.75 11.68 11.64
CA TYR A 360 1.67 11.11 12.44
C TYR A 360 1.20 9.79 11.82
N ASP A 361 0.69 8.88 12.64
CA ASP A 361 0.27 7.56 12.18
C ASP A 361 -0.90 7.65 11.19
N PHE A 362 -2.01 8.30 11.57
CA PHE A 362 -3.18 8.47 10.69
C PHE A 362 -3.80 9.85 10.77
N GLY A 363 -4.38 10.31 9.66
CA GLY A 363 -5.16 11.53 9.61
C GLY A 363 -6.13 11.58 8.45
N PHE A 364 -7.27 12.24 8.65
CA PHE A 364 -8.29 12.39 7.61
C PHE A 364 -9.28 13.51 7.95
N PRO A 365 -9.96 14.10 6.95
CA PRO A 365 -10.98 15.13 7.18
C PRO A 365 -12.18 14.55 7.96
N ASN A 366 -12.67 15.27 8.98
CA ASN A 366 -13.96 14.96 9.59
C ASN A 366 -15.08 15.51 8.70
N LYS A 367 -15.97 14.64 8.21
CA LYS A 367 -17.04 14.99 7.29
C LYS A 367 -18.40 15.28 7.93
N ASN A 368 -18.57 14.98 9.21
CA ASN A 368 -19.87 15.16 9.87
C ASN A 368 -20.17 16.63 10.18
N GLU A 369 -19.17 17.51 10.15
CA GLU A 369 -19.32 18.93 10.45
C GLU A 369 -19.49 19.77 9.17
N LYS A 370 -20.74 20.04 8.77
CA LYS A 370 -21.05 20.80 7.53
C LYS A 370 -20.45 22.20 7.45
N ASN A 371 -20.14 22.81 8.60
CA ASN A 371 -19.68 24.21 8.71
C ASN A 371 -18.28 24.37 9.30
N ILE A 372 -17.61 23.27 9.69
CA ILE A 372 -16.29 23.29 10.31
C ILE A 372 -15.38 22.42 9.45
N LYS A 373 -14.27 23.00 8.97
CA LYS A 373 -13.22 22.21 8.32
C LYS A 373 -12.38 21.59 9.42
N GLU A 374 -12.83 20.44 9.92
CA GLU A 374 -12.16 19.70 10.96
C GLU A 374 -11.29 18.57 10.40
N TYR A 375 -10.09 18.40 10.96
CA TYR A 375 -9.16 17.33 10.59
C TYR A 375 -8.90 16.43 11.79
N ILE A 376 -8.95 15.13 11.58
CA ILE A 376 -8.67 14.10 12.59
C ILE A 376 -7.20 13.72 12.48
N LEU A 377 -6.51 13.66 13.62
CA LEU A 377 -5.16 13.12 13.76
C LEU A 377 -5.19 12.01 14.82
N ILE A 378 -4.57 10.88 14.52
CA ILE A 378 -4.54 9.70 15.39
C ILE A 378 -3.08 9.30 15.58
N GLU A 379 -2.71 9.05 16.84
CA GLU A 379 -1.42 8.51 17.24
C GLU A 379 -1.63 7.26 18.10
N VAL A 380 -0.86 6.22 17.82
CA VAL A 380 -0.98 4.89 18.41
C VAL A 380 0.19 4.61 19.36
N LYS A 381 -0.10 3.93 20.47
CA LYS A 381 0.88 3.42 21.44
C LYS A 381 0.57 1.98 21.79
N VAL A 382 1.59 1.22 22.13
CA VAL A 382 1.44 -0.21 22.47
C VAL A 382 2.12 -0.47 23.82
N LEU A 383 1.33 -0.97 24.77
CA LEU A 383 1.80 -1.25 26.12
C LEU A 383 2.35 -2.66 26.23
N LYS A 384 3.51 -2.79 26.86
CA LYS A 384 4.13 -4.07 27.25
C LYS A 384 4.09 -4.26 28.76
N LYS A 385 3.88 -5.49 29.23
CA LYS A 385 4.13 -5.81 30.64
C LYS A 385 5.64 -5.82 30.90
N LYS A 386 6.16 -4.84 31.63
CA LYS A 386 7.50 -4.90 32.22
C LYS A 386 7.45 -5.70 33.52
N GLY A 387 7.84 -6.98 33.48
CA GLY A 387 7.91 -7.86 34.65
C GLY A 387 6.56 -8.26 35.28
N LYS A 388 6.62 -9.07 36.36
CA LYS A 388 5.44 -9.68 37.02
C LYS A 388 4.51 -8.68 37.74
N LYS A 389 4.88 -7.40 37.90
CA LYS A 389 4.18 -6.41 38.73
C LYS A 389 3.98 -5.00 38.10
N SER A 390 4.17 -4.80 36.79
CA SER A 390 3.83 -3.50 36.20
C SER A 390 2.32 -3.35 36.00
N ASN A 391 1.76 -2.27 36.54
CA ASN A 391 0.41 -1.83 36.20
C ASN A 391 0.43 -1.20 34.80
N ILE A 392 -0.42 -1.69 33.92
CA ILE A 392 -0.63 -1.16 32.57
C ILE A 392 -1.41 0.15 32.72
N ASN A 393 -0.80 1.29 32.38
CA ASN A 393 -1.45 2.59 32.46
C ASN A 393 -1.82 3.09 31.06
N PHE A 394 -3.02 2.72 30.61
CA PHE A 394 -3.55 3.13 29.32
C PHE A 394 -3.71 4.65 29.20
N ASP A 395 -4.12 5.32 30.28
CA ASP A 395 -4.37 6.77 30.27
C ASP A 395 -3.09 7.55 29.95
N LYS A 396 -2.01 7.23 30.67
CA LYS A 396 -0.70 7.86 30.45
C LYS A 396 -0.24 7.70 29.00
N GLU A 397 -0.40 6.51 28.41
CA GLU A 397 0.05 6.28 27.04
C GLU A 397 -0.82 6.98 26.00
N CYS A 398 -2.14 7.06 26.20
CA CYS A 398 -3.01 7.85 25.35
C CYS A 398 -2.70 9.36 25.46
N GLU A 399 -2.42 9.85 26.67
CA GLU A 399 -2.00 11.24 26.91
C GLU A 399 -0.66 11.53 26.24
N ASN A 400 0.31 10.61 26.33
CA ASN A 400 1.59 10.72 25.63
C ASN A 400 1.41 10.80 24.12
N ALA A 401 0.49 10.00 23.56
CA ALA A 401 0.17 10.01 22.13
C ALA A 401 -0.40 11.38 21.70
N ILE A 402 -1.39 11.90 22.43
CA ILE A 402 -1.97 13.24 22.17
C ILE A 402 -0.90 14.32 22.31
N LYS A 403 -0.05 14.22 23.34
CA LYS A 403 1.03 15.18 23.56
C LYS A 403 2.05 15.16 22.43
N GLN A 404 2.37 13.99 21.87
CA GLN A 404 3.24 13.89 20.70
C GLN A 404 2.68 14.64 19.50
N ILE A 405 1.37 14.53 19.23
CA ILE A 405 0.69 15.28 18.15
C ILE A 405 0.91 16.79 18.33
N GLU A 406 0.85 17.28 19.57
CA GLU A 406 1.01 18.71 19.90
C GLU A 406 2.49 19.15 19.84
N ASP A 407 3.38 18.44 20.52
CA ASP A 407 4.82 18.77 20.62
C ASP A 407 5.50 18.74 19.24
N LYS A 408 5.04 17.86 18.35
CA LYS A 408 5.56 17.76 16.97
C LYS A 408 4.84 18.66 15.98
N ASN A 409 3.80 19.36 16.40
CA ASN A 409 3.00 20.28 15.59
C ASN A 409 2.44 19.62 14.30
N TYR A 410 1.94 18.38 14.42
CA TYR A 410 1.39 17.62 13.29
C TYR A 410 0.17 18.30 12.65
N ALA A 411 -0.51 19.19 13.37
CA ALA A 411 -1.62 19.97 12.85
C ALA A 411 -1.22 21.01 11.78
N GLN A 412 0.03 21.48 11.77
CA GLN A 412 0.45 22.66 11.01
C GLN A 412 0.05 22.60 9.54
N ARG A 413 0.41 21.51 8.86
CA ARG A 413 0.14 21.35 7.43
C ARG A 413 -1.35 21.39 7.11
N HIS A 414 -2.20 20.86 7.99
CA HIS A 414 -3.64 20.85 7.78
C HIS A 414 -4.24 22.23 8.04
N ILE A 415 -3.74 22.94 9.06
CA ILE A 415 -4.09 24.34 9.29
C ILE A 415 -3.76 25.19 8.06
N ASP A 416 -2.56 25.01 7.49
CA ASP A 416 -2.12 25.71 6.27
C ASP A 416 -3.02 25.37 5.05
N ASN A 417 -3.60 24.16 5.03
CA ASN A 417 -4.58 23.73 4.03
C ASN A 417 -6.03 24.18 4.33
N GLY A 418 -6.23 25.03 5.33
CA GLY A 418 -7.50 25.66 5.66
C GLY A 418 -8.40 24.88 6.60
N TYR A 419 -7.88 23.88 7.32
CA TYR A 419 -8.60 23.25 8.44
C TYR A 419 -8.51 24.15 9.67
N ASN A 420 -9.66 24.42 10.31
CA ASN A 420 -9.77 25.35 11.44
C ASN A 420 -10.12 24.66 12.77
N SER A 421 -10.29 23.34 12.75
CA SER A 421 -10.47 22.50 13.93
C SER A 421 -9.63 21.24 13.79
N ILE A 422 -8.98 20.82 14.87
CA ILE A 422 -8.12 19.64 14.91
C ILE A 422 -8.59 18.73 16.04
N LEU A 423 -9.01 17.52 15.67
CA LEU A 423 -9.43 16.47 16.58
C LEU A 423 -8.28 15.46 16.74
N LYS A 424 -7.75 15.34 17.96
CA LYS A 424 -6.59 14.50 18.26
C LYS A 424 -7.04 13.26 19.03
N TYR A 425 -6.74 12.07 18.51
CA TYR A 425 -6.96 10.81 19.21
C TYR A 425 -5.63 10.16 19.60
N GLY A 426 -5.53 9.75 20.87
CA GLY A 426 -4.47 8.87 21.35
C GLY A 426 -5.04 7.49 21.61
N ILE A 427 -4.54 6.47 20.91
CA ILE A 427 -5.00 5.08 21.06
C ILE A 427 -3.88 4.24 21.66
N ALA A 428 -4.12 3.61 22.80
CA ALA A 428 -3.14 2.73 23.43
C ALA A 428 -3.64 1.28 23.46
N PHE A 429 -2.86 0.34 22.92
CA PHE A 429 -3.21 -1.08 22.80
C PHE A 429 -2.42 -1.97 23.76
N HIS A 430 -3.05 -3.02 24.25
CA HIS A 430 -2.40 -4.16 24.90
C HIS A 430 -3.14 -5.46 24.58
N LYS A 431 -2.50 -6.39 23.88
CA LYS A 431 -3.10 -7.67 23.49
C LYS A 431 -4.43 -7.50 22.74
N LYS A 432 -5.55 -7.87 23.34
CA LYS A 432 -6.88 -7.79 22.73
C LYS A 432 -7.74 -6.67 23.34
N THR A 433 -7.09 -5.68 23.93
CA THR A 433 -7.76 -4.53 24.55
C THR A 433 -7.06 -3.23 24.17
N CYS A 434 -7.80 -2.13 24.15
CA CYS A 434 -7.27 -0.80 23.93
C CYS A 434 -7.99 0.24 24.79
N LYS A 435 -7.40 1.43 24.88
CA LYS A 435 -8.08 2.63 25.35
C LYS A 435 -7.87 3.74 24.33
N VAL A 436 -8.88 4.59 24.18
CA VAL A 436 -8.83 5.78 23.33
C VAL A 436 -9.17 6.99 24.17
N LEU A 437 -8.31 7.99 24.13
CA LEU A 437 -8.58 9.35 24.61
C LEU A 437 -8.64 10.32 23.44
N MET A 438 -9.30 11.45 23.65
CA MET A 438 -9.52 12.46 22.63
C MET A 438 -9.25 13.86 23.17
N LYS A 439 -8.71 14.75 22.33
CA LYS A 439 -8.60 16.17 22.60
C LYS A 439 -9.03 16.97 21.38
N LEU A 440 -10.03 17.83 21.55
CA LEU A 440 -10.48 18.76 20.52
C LEU A 440 -9.73 20.08 20.69
N ASN A 441 -8.97 20.50 19.68
CA ASN A 441 -8.18 21.74 19.73
C ASN A 441 -7.36 21.83 21.03
N ASN A 442 -7.59 22.87 21.84
CA ASN A 442 -6.93 23.12 23.12
C ASN A 442 -7.81 22.77 24.33
N GLU A 443 -8.90 22.03 24.14
CA GLU A 443 -9.77 21.56 25.23
C GLU A 443 -9.07 20.55 26.14
N LYS A 444 -9.73 20.18 27.25
CA LYS A 444 -9.26 19.09 28.12
C LYS A 444 -9.34 17.75 27.38
N ILE A 445 -8.41 16.86 27.69
CA ILE A 445 -8.47 15.46 27.26
C ILE A 445 -9.73 14.83 27.85
N LYS A 446 -10.50 14.16 27.00
CA LYS A 446 -11.70 13.42 27.35
C LYS A 446 -11.39 11.92 27.22
N GLY A 447 -11.92 11.13 28.14
CA GLY A 447 -11.85 9.67 28.15
C GLY A 447 -13.25 9.04 28.19
N PRO A 448 -13.34 7.71 28.08
CA PRO A 448 -14.59 7.01 28.27
C PRO A 448 -15.12 7.22 29.70
N SER A 449 -16.44 7.24 29.82
CA SER A 449 -17.20 7.47 31.06
C SER A 449 -17.15 6.33 32.06
#